data_AF-A0A496Z0L8-F1
#
_entry.id   AF-A0A496Z0L8-F1
#
_cell.length_a   1.000
_cell.length_b   1.000
_cell.length_c   1.000
_cell.angle_alpha   90.00
_cell.angle_beta   90.00
_cell.angle_gamma   90.00
#
_symmetry.space_group_name_H-M   'P 1'
#
loop_
_entity.id
_entity.type
_entity.pdbx_description
1 polymer ?
#
loop_
_entity_poly.entity_id
_entity_poly.type
_entity_poly.pdbx_seq_one_letter_code
_entity_poly.pdbx_strand_id
1 'polypeptide(L)'
;MDPSTLALQAVGGFVAGSLIGYAVRKLAKWTLLAIGFMLLPIFGLWQIGVLDVNWEGLNAAIARFVEWLGVNISDMSLAIASTGVLGASGLFGFVFGLTGGFRHTIFPEPMRQFRFVKRKNHTKES
;
A
#
# COMPACT_ATOMS: atom_id res chain seq x y z
N MET A 1 34.52 -0.55 13.34
CA MET A 1 33.54 0.19 12.52
C MET A 1 33.05 1.35 13.32
N ASP A 2 33.07 2.55 12.75
CA ASP A 2 32.65 3.76 13.47
C ASP A 2 31.12 3.77 13.61
N PRO A 3 30.56 4.06 14.80
CA PRO A 3 29.12 4.07 15.04
C PRO A 3 28.33 4.95 14.06
N SER A 4 28.95 6.02 13.58
CA SER A 4 28.40 6.95 12.59
C SER A 4 28.14 6.30 11.23
N THR A 5 29.04 5.42 10.77
CA THR A 5 28.90 4.71 9.48
C THR A 5 27.76 3.68 9.52
N LEU A 6 27.63 2.96 10.63
CA LEU A 6 26.52 2.03 10.87
C LEU A 6 25.17 2.76 10.95
N ALA A 7 25.14 3.92 11.62
CA ALA A 7 23.94 4.75 11.68
C ALA A 7 23.53 5.26 10.29
N LEU A 8 24.47 5.75 9.48
CA LEU A 8 24.17 6.23 8.14
C LEU A 8 23.66 5.11 7.23
N GLN A 9 24.27 3.93 7.30
CA GLN A 9 23.85 2.75 6.55
C GLN A 9 22.45 2.29 6.97
N ALA A 10 22.14 2.32 8.26
CA ALA A 10 20.82 1.98 8.79
C ALA A 10 19.75 2.98 8.37
N VAL A 11 20.04 4.28 8.43
CA VAL A 11 19.10 5.33 8.00
C VAL A 11 18.86 5.25 6.49
N GLY A 12 19.92 5.04 5.70
CA GLY A 12 19.80 4.85 4.25
C GLY A 12 18.96 3.63 3.88
N GLY A 13 19.20 2.50 4.54
CA GLY A 13 18.39 1.29 4.40
C GLY A 13 16.94 1.55 4.74
N PHE A 14 16.67 2.14 5.91
CA PHE A 14 15.32 2.46 6.37
C PHE A 14 14.56 3.38 5.41
N VAL A 15 15.18 4.47 4.94
CA VAL A 15 14.52 5.41 4.01
C VAL A 15 14.21 4.71 2.68
N ALA A 16 15.18 4.00 2.10
CA ALA A 16 14.98 3.26 0.85
C ALA A 16 13.86 2.22 1.00
N GLY A 17 13.91 1.42 2.07
CA GLY A 17 12.88 0.46 2.42
C GLY A 17 11.50 1.11 2.52
N SER A 18 11.37 2.21 3.26
CA SER A 18 10.10 2.91 3.46
C SER A 18 9.50 3.46 2.18
N LEU A 19 10.34 3.95 1.27
CA LEU A 19 9.89 4.44 -0.03
C LEU A 19 9.35 3.30 -0.89
N ILE A 20 10.06 2.17 -0.91
CA ILE A 20 9.65 0.96 -1.64
C ILE A 20 8.34 0.40 -1.06
N GLY A 21 8.24 0.28 0.27
CA GLY A 21 7.04 -0.20 0.94
C GLY A 21 5.81 0.66 0.64
N TYR A 22 5.98 1.99 0.61
CA TYR A 22 4.92 2.91 0.24
C TYR A 22 4.49 2.76 -1.23
N ALA A 23 5.44 2.61 -2.15
CA ALA A 23 5.16 2.40 -3.57
C ALA A 23 4.37 1.11 -3.81
N VAL A 24 4.80 0.00 -3.18
CA VAL A 24 4.11 -1.29 -3.24
C VAL A 24 2.69 -1.18 -2.69
N ARG A 25 2.50 -0.51 -1.55
CA ARG A 25 1.15 -0.29 -1.00
C ARG A 25 0.25 0.45 -1.97
N LYS A 26 0.76 1.51 -2.61
CA LYS A 26 -0.02 2.30 -3.56
C LYS A 26 -0.42 1.44 -4.75
N LEU A 27 0.52 0.71 -5.35
CA LEU A 27 0.24 -0.24 -6.43
C LEU A 27 -0.78 -1.30 -6.01
N ALA A 28 -0.59 -1.94 -4.86
CA ALA A 28 -1.50 -2.96 -4.34
C ALA A 28 -2.94 -2.44 -4.21
N LYS A 29 -3.12 -1.20 -3.73
CA LYS A 29 -4.46 -0.59 -3.64
C LYS A 29 -5.11 -0.42 -5.01
N TRP A 30 -4.36 0.06 -6.00
CA TRP A 30 -4.87 0.21 -7.37
C TRP A 30 -5.17 -1.14 -8.02
N THR A 31 -4.28 -2.12 -7.86
CA THR A 31 -4.47 -3.48 -8.37
C THR A 31 -5.68 -4.14 -7.74
N LEU A 32 -5.84 -4.04 -6.41
CA LEU A 32 -6.99 -4.63 -5.71
C LEU A 32 -8.31 -3.97 -6.13
N LEU A 33 -8.31 -2.66 -6.35
CA LEU A 33 -9.47 -1.95 -6.88
C LEU A 33 -9.82 -2.41 -8.30
N ALA A 34 -8.82 -2.54 -9.17
CA ALA A 34 -9.01 -3.00 -10.54
C ALA A 34 -9.55 -4.44 -10.58
N ILE A 35 -8.96 -5.35 -9.80
CA ILE A 35 -9.42 -6.73 -9.68
C ILE A 35 -10.85 -6.78 -9.12
N GLY A 36 -11.14 -6.05 -8.04
CA GLY A 36 -12.48 -6.02 -7.45
C GLY A 36 -13.54 -5.48 -8.40
N PHE A 37 -13.21 -4.43 -9.16
CA PHE A 37 -14.10 -3.87 -10.18
C PHE A 37 -14.34 -4.85 -11.33
N MET A 38 -13.32 -5.60 -11.75
CA MET A 38 -13.42 -6.61 -12.80
C MET A 38 -14.17 -7.88 -12.34
N LEU A 39 -14.04 -8.25 -11.06
CA LEU A 39 -14.75 -9.39 -10.48
C LEU A 39 -16.24 -9.12 -10.28
N LEU A 40 -16.64 -7.88 -10.01
CA LEU A 40 -18.03 -7.48 -9.77
C LEU A 40 -19.01 -7.98 -10.86
N PRO A 41 -18.79 -7.71 -12.15
CA PRO A 41 -19.67 -8.21 -13.21
C PRO A 41 -19.58 -9.73 -13.39
N ILE A 42 -18.40 -10.34 -13.20
CA ILE A 42 -18.19 -11.79 -13.33
C ILE A 42 -18.98 -12.53 -12.24
N PHE A 43 -18.89 -12.08 -10.99
CA PHE A 43 -19.65 -12.64 -9.87
C PHE A 43 -21.16 -12.44 -10.05
N GLY A 44 -21.59 -11.29 -10.56
CA GLY A 44 -23.00 -11.03 -10.87
C GLY A 44 -23.56 -11.99 -11.92
N LEU A 45 -22.80 -12.24 -13.00
CA LEU A 45 -23.19 -13.17 -14.06
C LEU A 45 -23.10 -14.65 -13.62
N TRP A 46 -22.18 -14.98 -12.72
CA TRP A 46 -22.07 -16.32 -12.13
C TRP A 46 -23.26 -16.67 -11.25
N GLN A 47 -23.76 -15.74 -10.42
CA GLN A 47 -24.96 -15.96 -9.58
C GLN A 47 -26.22 -16.26 -10.39
N ILE A 48 -26.31 -15.78 -11.63
CA ILE A 48 -27.43 -16.02 -12.54
C ILE A 48 -27.27 -17.38 -13.27
N GLY A 49 -26.13 -18.07 -13.09
CA GLY A 49 -25.85 -19.39 -13.68
C GLY A 49 -25.46 -19.35 -15.15
N VAL A 50 -25.10 -18.18 -15.69
CA VAL A 50 -24.75 -17.99 -17.11
C VAL A 50 -23.27 -18.32 -17.39
N LEU A 51 -22.42 -18.28 -16.35
CA LEU A 51 -20.99 -18.56 -16.45
C LEU A 51 -20.62 -19.83 -15.67
N ASP A 52 -19.89 -20.73 -16.31
CA ASP A 52 -19.20 -21.84 -15.66
C ASP A 52 -17.74 -21.44 -15.36
N VAL A 53 -17.37 -21.49 -14.08
CA VAL A 53 -16.03 -21.06 -13.62
C VAL A 53 -15.14 -22.29 -13.54
N ASN A 54 -14.12 -22.36 -14.40
CA ASN A 54 -13.11 -23.40 -14.35
C ASN A 54 -12.15 -23.18 -13.16
N TRP A 55 -12.56 -23.67 -12.00
CA TRP A 55 -11.78 -23.62 -10.76
C TRP A 55 -10.45 -24.38 -10.84
N GLU A 56 -10.38 -25.42 -11.66
CA GLU A 56 -9.16 -26.20 -11.86
C GLU A 56 -8.09 -25.39 -12.60
N GLY A 57 -8.49 -24.71 -13.68
CA GLY A 57 -7.61 -23.78 -14.41
C GLY A 57 -7.17 -22.59 -13.56
N LEU A 58 -8.08 -22.02 -12.76
CA LEU A 58 -7.75 -20.95 -11.83
C LEU A 58 -6.74 -21.39 -10.77
N ASN A 59 -6.96 -22.56 -10.15
CA ASN A 59 -6.04 -23.11 -9.16
C ASN A 59 -4.66 -23.41 -9.76
N ALA A 60 -4.59 -23.95 -10.98
CA ALA A 60 -3.32 -24.19 -11.66
C ALA A 60 -2.57 -22.88 -11.95
N ALA A 61 -3.29 -21.81 -12.35
CA ALA A 61 -2.69 -20.50 -12.59
C ALA A 61 -2.17 -19.88 -11.28
N ILE A 62 -2.94 -19.97 -10.19
CA ILE A 62 -2.53 -19.49 -8.86
C ILE A 62 -1.32 -20.29 -8.36
N ALA A 63 -1.32 -21.62 -8.50
CA ALA A 63 -0.22 -22.47 -8.07
C ALA A 63 1.09 -22.10 -8.80
N ARG A 64 1.06 -21.95 -10.13
CA ARG A 64 2.23 -21.51 -10.92
C ARG A 64 2.71 -20.13 -10.52
N PHE A 65 1.80 -19.21 -10.22
CA PHE A 65 2.14 -17.86 -9.78
C PHE A 65 2.82 -17.87 -8.40
N VAL A 66 2.30 -18.67 -7.46
CA VAL A 66 2.89 -18.85 -6.12
C VAL A 66 4.26 -19.52 -6.21
N GLU A 67 4.41 -20.53 -7.06
CA GLU A 67 5.69 -21.20 -7.30
C GLU A 67 6.74 -20.24 -7.86
N TRP A 68 6.37 -19.46 -8.89
CA TRP A 68 7.24 -18.41 -9.44
C TRP A 68 7.62 -17.34 -8.39
N LEU A 69 6.67 -16.93 -7.54
CA LEU A 69 6.94 -16.04 -6.41
C LEU A 69 7.93 -16.66 -5.43
N GLY A 70 7.74 -17.94 -5.07
CA GLY A 70 8.61 -18.66 -4.14
C GLY A 70 10.07 -18.65 -4.58
N VAL A 71 10.32 -18.95 -5.86
CA VAL A 71 11.68 -18.97 -6.45
C VAL A 71 12.33 -17.59 -6.43
N ASN A 72 11.61 -16.53 -6.83
CA ASN A 72 12.15 -15.17 -6.83
C ASN A 72 12.37 -14.62 -5.41
N ILE A 73 11.50 -14.97 -4.47
CA ILE A 73 11.64 -14.53 -3.07
C ILE A 73 12.82 -15.22 -2.40
N SER A 74 13.11 -16.50 -2.70
CA SER A 74 14.30 -17.16 -2.16
C SER A 74 15.59 -16.44 -2.55
N ASP A 75 15.74 -16.04 -3.82
CA ASP A 75 16.92 -15.30 -4.29
C ASP A 75 17.01 -13.91 -3.63
N MET A 76 15.88 -13.22 -3.49
CA MET A 76 15.83 -11.92 -2.84
C MET A 76 16.12 -12.01 -1.33
N SER A 77 15.66 -13.07 -0.66
CA SER A 77 15.94 -13.31 0.76
C SER A 77 17.43 -13.52 1.01
N LEU A 78 18.13 -14.20 0.10
CA LEU A 78 19.57 -14.41 0.15
C LEU A 78 20.34 -13.10 -0.06
N ALA A 79 19.85 -12.25 -0.97
CA ALA A 79 20.39 -10.91 -1.21
C ALA A 79 20.16 -9.94 -0.02
N ILE A 80 19.02 -10.04 0.66
CA ILE A 80 18.72 -9.23 1.84
C ILE A 80 19.51 -9.73 3.07
N ALA A 81 19.67 -11.04 3.22
CA ALA A 81 20.48 -11.61 4.29
C ALA A 81 21.96 -11.26 4.15
N SER A 82 22.48 -11.18 2.92
CA SER A 82 23.88 -10.80 2.64
C SER A 82 24.17 -9.31 2.78
N THR A 83 23.16 -8.43 2.85
CA THR A 83 23.33 -6.97 2.99
C THR A 83 23.36 -6.47 4.44
N GLY A 84 23.31 -7.36 5.44
CA GLY A 84 23.56 -7.04 6.85
C GLY A 84 22.68 -5.93 7.43
N VAL A 85 23.29 -4.90 8.04
CA VAL A 85 22.58 -3.78 8.71
C VAL A 85 21.72 -2.97 7.74
N LEU A 86 22.12 -2.84 6.48
CA LEU A 86 21.32 -2.15 5.45
C LEU A 86 20.09 -2.96 5.06
N GLY A 87 20.23 -4.28 4.91
CA GLY A 87 19.12 -5.19 4.62
C GLY A 87 18.09 -5.21 5.75
N ALA A 88 18.55 -5.35 7.00
CA ALA A 88 17.68 -5.37 8.17
C ALA A 88 16.93 -4.03 8.36
N SER A 89 17.64 -2.90 8.32
CA SER A 89 17.01 -1.58 8.44
C SER A 89 16.08 -1.28 7.25
N GLY A 90 16.42 -1.73 6.05
CA GLY A 90 15.55 -1.67 4.87
C GLY A 90 14.29 -2.49 5.00
N LEU A 91 14.32 -3.67 5.62
CA LEU A 91 13.11 -4.44 5.91
C LEU A 91 12.20 -3.71 6.91
N PHE A 92 12.76 -3.15 7.98
CA PHE A 92 11.99 -2.34 8.93
C PHE A 92 11.39 -1.11 8.26
N GLY A 93 12.18 -0.42 7.43
CA GLY A 93 11.71 0.67 6.58
C GLY A 93 10.58 0.24 5.67
N PHE A 94 10.73 -0.88 4.97
CA PHE A 94 9.73 -1.44 4.06
C PHE A 94 8.41 -1.75 4.77
N VAL A 95 8.46 -2.47 5.89
CA VAL A 95 7.26 -2.74 6.70
C VAL A 95 6.63 -1.43 7.17
N PHE A 96 7.42 -0.46 7.57
CA PHE A 96 6.95 0.88 7.94
C PHE A 96 6.26 1.61 6.78
N GLY A 97 6.85 1.59 5.58
CA GLY A 97 6.26 2.16 4.37
C GLY A 97 4.97 1.47 3.95
N LEU A 98 4.94 0.14 4.04
CA LEU A 98 3.79 -0.71 3.69
C LEU A 98 2.61 -0.49 4.65
N THR A 99 2.88 -0.51 5.97
CA THR A 99 1.86 -0.28 7.01
C THR A 99 1.40 1.18 7.06
N GLY A 100 2.17 2.11 6.48
CA GLY A 100 1.84 3.52 6.38
C GLY A 100 2.23 4.25 7.63
N GLY A 101 3.54 4.27 7.88
CA GLY A 101 4.19 4.71 9.10
C GLY A 101 3.80 6.08 9.66
N PHE A 102 3.03 6.88 8.91
CA PHE A 102 2.23 7.95 9.49
C PHE A 102 0.87 8.02 8.77
N ARG A 103 -0.14 7.32 9.30
CA ARG A 103 -1.53 7.77 9.13
C ARG A 103 -1.57 9.24 9.55
N HIS A 104 -1.86 10.12 8.60
CA HIS A 104 -2.17 11.54 8.71
C HIS A 104 -2.79 11.99 10.06
N THR A 105 -2.00 12.28 11.08
CA THR A 105 -2.51 12.91 12.32
C THR A 105 -1.64 14.01 12.93
N ILE A 106 -0.60 14.53 12.24
CA ILE A 106 0.22 15.63 12.83
C ILE A 106 -0.35 17.03 12.59
N PHE A 107 -1.38 17.20 11.75
CA PHE A 107 -2.20 18.41 11.81
C PHE A 107 -3.68 18.02 11.79
N PRO A 108 -4.35 17.93 12.96
CA PRO A 108 -5.76 18.26 12.98
C PRO A 108 -5.85 19.74 12.60
N GLU A 109 -5.88 20.06 11.30
CA GLU A 109 -6.48 21.33 10.92
C GLU A 109 -7.92 21.24 11.42
N PRO A 110 -8.34 22.05 12.41
CA PRO A 110 -9.75 22.10 12.75
C PRO A 110 -10.45 22.53 11.47
N MET A 111 -11.37 21.69 10.98
CA MET A 111 -12.20 22.05 9.83
C MET A 111 -12.83 23.41 10.14
N ARG A 112 -12.29 24.49 9.55
CA ARG A 112 -12.91 25.81 9.64
C ARG A 112 -14.23 25.70 8.91
N GLN A 113 -15.31 25.49 9.66
CA GLN A 113 -16.66 25.66 9.18
C GLN A 113 -16.82 27.11 8.76
N PHE A 114 -16.51 27.42 7.50
CA PHE A 114 -16.90 28.69 6.90
C PHE A 114 -18.42 28.67 6.73
N ARG A 115 -19.11 29.10 7.79
CA ARG A 115 -20.55 29.34 7.76
C ARG A 115 -20.80 30.61 6.95
N PHE A 116 -20.94 30.45 5.64
CA PHE A 116 -21.40 31.49 4.71
C PHE A 116 -22.89 31.80 4.97
N VAL A 117 -23.18 32.50 6.07
CA VAL A 117 -24.51 33.10 6.28
C VAL A 117 -24.34 34.60 6.33
N LYS A 118 -24.43 35.23 5.15
CA LYS A 118 -24.55 36.69 5.02
C LYS A 118 -25.98 37.07 5.44
N ARG A 119 -26.17 37.51 6.68
CA ARG A 119 -27.44 38.13 7.10
C ARG A 119 -27.65 39.42 6.31
N LYS A 120 -28.76 39.50 5.57
CA LYS A 120 -29.23 40.73 4.93
C LYS A 120 -29.86 41.59 6.02
N ASN A 121 -29.23 42.71 6.36
CA ASN A 121 -29.84 43.71 7.24
C ASN A 121 -30.99 44.38 6.48
N HIS A 122 -32.21 44.20 6.97
CA HIS A 122 -33.38 44.94 6.52
C HIS A 122 -33.41 46.24 7.33
N THR A 123 -32.85 47.31 6.77
CA THR A 123 -33.04 48.66 7.29
C THR A 123 -34.53 48.99 7.16
N LYS A 124 -35.21 49.16 8.29
CA LYS A 124 -36.54 49.78 8.32
C LYS A 124 -36.31 51.28 8.35
N GLU A 125 -36.70 51.95 7.28
CA GLU A 125 -36.89 53.40 7.28
C GLU A 125 -38.13 53.71 8.13
N SER A 126 -37.96 54.57 9.14
CA SER A 126 -39.02 55.33 9.80
C SER A 126 -38.48 56.71 10.13
#